data_AF-A0AAU7C708-F1
#
_entry.id   AF-A0AAU7C708-F1
#
_cell.length_a   1.000
_cell.length_b   1.000
_cell.length_c   1.000
_cell.angle_alpha   90.00
_cell.angle_beta   90.00
_cell.angle_gamma   90.00
#
_symmetry.space_group_name_H-M   'P 1'
#
loop_
_entity.id
_entity.type
_entity.pdbx_description
1 polymer ?
#
loop_
_entity_poly.entity_id
_entity_poly.type
_entity_poly.pdbx_seq_one_letter_code
_entity_poly.pdbx_strand_id
1 'polypeptide(L)'
;MSRRAVRLLSFGGVLLGASLGLFGCVRVPGQSGALTIATSWSEAERSQLDEAFERWLVSKTDPEPFGTGIRIDWVTIERGADLSRVVRPMRGRWDPRPLSPDIVLGGPPSSYQRLANLGKLAPIDGPGQFRWSRVHRSPMGWAVRTGAAGASSKSESNEPAATHEPAAGRPPRPVFDDPRHDPVALAWAKSELNLASWAEGYAQLVRDAGHSRRIGRQAGSALAAVARGEAEATPAIALDVVGQPGSIRFLPVPDRPEWIEGAGMVAGPGSRRLSQMFFQFLHETGQAEPPRANSADDFAVDSLLADLLGATLVDAQEELWTAWATLNQAKQPARAAMWLTQSPPWPPASIEKLEGDNAEVLVQTLIEQLTPDADLRAWLSRSWLGPKRLVDGPLLEEIAHAAEGRLAREPRFRAWLRAEWTAWARQRYRRVTRTATGWKP
;
A
#
# COMPACT_ATOMS: atom_id res chain seq x y z
N MET A 1 49.88 -10.84 -39.74
CA MET A 1 51.11 -11.54 -39.30
C MET A 1 52.22 -10.51 -39.10
N SER A 2 52.68 -10.30 -37.86
CA SER A 2 53.89 -9.57 -37.38
C SER A 2 53.55 -9.07 -35.96
N ARG A 3 53.88 -9.72 -34.84
CA ARG A 3 55.15 -10.02 -34.13
C ARG A 3 55.99 -8.79 -33.69
N ARG A 4 56.20 -8.74 -32.35
CA ARG A 4 57.18 -8.00 -31.51
C ARG A 4 56.75 -6.58 -31.08
N ALA A 5 57.02 -6.06 -29.88
CA ALA A 5 57.93 -6.41 -28.76
C ALA A 5 57.30 -5.89 -27.43
N VAL A 6 57.32 -6.63 -26.31
CA VAL A 6 58.36 -6.66 -25.25
C VAL A 6 58.97 -5.28 -24.91
N ARG A 7 58.58 -4.74 -23.75
CA ARG A 7 59.45 -3.95 -22.86
C ARG A 7 59.23 -4.37 -21.41
N LEU A 8 60.18 -5.16 -20.93
CA LEU A 8 60.60 -5.22 -19.54
C LEU A 8 61.33 -3.92 -19.20
N LEU A 9 61.01 -3.31 -18.08
CA LEU A 9 61.97 -2.57 -17.26
C LEU A 9 61.52 -2.64 -15.80
N SER A 10 62.45 -3.12 -14.99
CA SER A 10 62.38 -3.46 -13.58
C SER A 10 63.02 -2.36 -12.73
N PHE A 11 62.82 -2.50 -11.41
CA PHE A 11 63.50 -1.85 -10.28
C PHE A 11 63.01 -0.48 -9.81
N GLY A 12 62.61 -0.45 -8.53
CA GLY A 12 62.72 0.73 -7.68
C GLY A 12 61.76 0.72 -6.50
N GLY A 13 62.26 0.30 -5.33
CA GLY A 13 61.74 0.80 -4.06
C GLY A 13 60.90 -0.16 -3.22
N VAL A 14 61.59 -1.00 -2.45
CA VAL A 14 61.09 -1.51 -1.17
C VAL A 14 60.99 -0.32 -0.21
N LEU A 15 59.79 0.01 0.23
CA LEU A 15 59.55 0.75 1.47
C LEU A 15 58.60 -0.07 2.33
N LEU A 16 59.19 -0.91 3.17
CA LEU A 16 58.58 -1.43 4.40
C LEU A 16 58.31 -0.23 5.31
N GLY A 17 57.10 0.32 5.23
CA GLY A 17 56.57 1.30 6.18
C GLY A 17 55.54 0.61 7.07
N ALA A 18 55.83 0.52 8.36
CA ALA A 18 54.98 -0.07 9.38
C ALA A 18 53.56 0.53 9.37
N SER A 19 52.56 -0.30 9.06
CA SER A 19 51.14 -0.02 9.31
C SER A 19 50.55 -1.13 10.18
N LEU A 20 51.13 -1.32 11.36
CA LEU A 20 50.56 -2.07 12.48
C LEU A 20 50.05 -1.02 13.49
N GLY A 21 48.78 -0.64 13.36
CA GLY A 21 48.17 0.37 14.22
C GLY A 21 46.69 0.65 13.98
N LEU A 22 46.00 -0.16 13.18
CA LEU A 22 44.55 -0.12 13.03
C LEU A 22 43.98 -1.49 13.38
N PHE A 23 44.20 -1.93 14.62
CA PHE A 23 43.21 -2.79 15.27
C PHE A 23 41.97 -1.91 15.51
N GLY A 24 41.19 -1.73 14.44
CA GLY A 24 39.82 -1.28 14.60
C GLY A 24 39.16 -2.26 15.55
N CYS A 25 38.73 -1.76 16.71
CA CYS A 25 37.88 -2.50 17.62
C CYS A 25 36.76 -3.08 16.76
N VAL A 26 36.80 -4.40 16.56
CA VAL A 26 35.66 -5.15 16.03
C VAL A 26 34.59 -4.93 17.08
N ARG A 27 33.74 -3.92 16.88
CA ARG A 27 32.53 -3.75 17.69
C ARG A 27 31.80 -5.06 17.58
N VAL A 28 31.76 -5.80 18.70
CA VAL A 28 30.94 -7.00 18.80
C VAL A 28 29.51 -6.54 18.55
N PRO A 29 28.83 -7.04 17.50
CA PRO A 29 27.42 -6.76 17.29
C PRO A 29 26.66 -7.20 18.55
N GLY A 30 26.00 -6.26 19.23
CA GLY A 30 25.22 -6.54 20.46
C GLY A 30 25.65 -5.80 21.74
N GLN A 31 26.75 -5.03 21.73
CA GLN A 31 27.16 -4.21 22.89
C GLN A 31 26.92 -2.69 22.74
N SER A 32 26.43 -2.25 21.58
CA SER A 32 26.01 -0.85 21.41
C SER A 32 24.58 -0.74 21.90
N GLY A 33 24.29 0.14 22.86
CA GLY A 33 22.94 0.44 23.35
C GLY A 33 22.04 1.11 22.31
N ALA A 34 22.20 0.78 21.03
CA ALA A 34 21.46 1.35 19.93
C ALA A 34 20.25 0.48 19.57
N LEU A 35 19.12 1.13 19.30
CA LEU A 35 17.87 0.52 18.84
C LEU A 35 17.66 0.92 17.37
N THR A 36 17.65 -0.03 16.44
CA THR A 36 17.47 0.27 15.02
C THR A 36 15.98 0.22 14.65
N ILE A 37 15.40 1.33 14.23
CA ILE A 37 13.98 1.42 13.84
C ILE A 37 13.87 1.77 12.36
N ALA A 38 13.23 0.90 11.57
CA ALA A 38 12.89 1.18 10.19
C ALA A 38 11.49 1.82 10.10
N THR A 39 11.39 3.00 9.49
CA THR A 39 10.12 3.74 9.37
C THR A 39 10.02 4.58 8.10
N SER A 40 8.78 4.82 7.67
CA SER A 40 8.45 5.78 6.59
C SER A 40 8.06 7.17 7.13
N TRP A 41 8.13 7.37 8.44
CA TRP A 41 7.82 8.64 9.10
C TRP A 41 8.83 9.74 8.77
N SER A 42 8.38 10.99 8.85
CA SER A 42 9.20 12.16 8.59
C SER A 42 10.31 12.34 9.63
N GLU A 43 11.31 13.18 9.34
CA GLU A 43 12.34 13.54 10.30
C GLU A 43 11.77 14.20 11.56
N ALA A 44 10.80 15.09 11.41
CA ALA A 44 10.16 15.77 12.53
C ALA A 44 9.47 14.78 13.50
N GLU A 45 8.75 13.79 12.98
CA GLU A 45 8.10 12.76 13.80
C GLU A 45 9.13 11.86 14.51
N ARG A 46 10.20 11.48 13.81
CA ARG A 46 11.28 10.70 14.39
C ARG A 46 11.97 11.45 15.53
N SER A 47 12.27 12.73 15.35
CA SER A 47 12.86 13.58 16.41
C SER A 47 11.92 13.72 17.61
N GLN A 48 10.61 13.91 17.38
CA GLN A 48 9.63 13.97 18.47
C GLN A 48 9.56 12.66 19.25
N LEU A 49 9.62 11.51 18.55
CA LEU A 49 9.58 10.20 19.17
C LEU A 49 10.86 9.89 19.94
N ASP A 50 12.02 10.30 19.43
CA ASP A 50 13.31 10.22 20.13
C ASP A 50 13.27 10.99 21.44
N GLU A 51 12.88 12.27 21.41
CA GLU A 51 12.80 13.12 22.61
C GLU A 51 11.76 12.60 23.62
N ALA A 52 10.63 12.05 23.14
CA ALA A 52 9.62 11.46 24.00
C ALA A 52 10.10 10.17 24.66
N PHE A 53 10.77 9.30 23.91
CA PHE A 53 11.31 8.05 24.42
C PHE A 53 12.44 8.27 25.41
N GLU A 54 13.36 9.21 25.13
CA GLU A 54 14.44 9.58 26.05
C GLU A 54 13.90 10.10 27.38
N ARG A 55 12.94 11.03 27.36
CA ARG A 55 12.27 11.53 28.57
C ARG A 55 11.58 10.40 29.34
N TRP A 56 10.91 9.48 28.64
CA TRP A 56 10.27 8.34 29.27
C TRP A 56 11.30 7.41 29.94
N LEU A 57 12.44 7.12 29.29
CA LEU A 57 13.52 6.31 29.85
C LEU A 57 14.09 6.90 31.14
N VAL A 58 14.33 8.22 31.16
CA VAL A 58 14.80 8.94 32.36
C VAL A 58 13.78 8.82 33.50
N SER A 59 12.48 8.79 33.20
CA SER A 59 11.44 8.68 34.23
C SER A 59 11.25 7.26 34.80
N LYS A 60 11.69 6.22 34.07
CA LYS A 60 11.41 4.81 34.41
C LYS A 60 12.60 4.04 34.93
N THR A 61 13.80 4.53 34.69
CA THR A 61 15.03 3.79 34.99
C THR A 61 15.83 4.59 36.00
N ASP A 62 16.21 3.96 37.11
CA ASP A 62 17.26 4.53 37.98
C ASP A 62 18.49 4.84 37.11
N PRO A 63 19.22 5.94 37.36
CA PRO A 63 20.26 6.48 36.47
C PRO A 63 21.46 5.54 36.18
N GLU A 64 21.50 4.33 36.73
CA GLU A 64 22.71 3.53 36.93
C GLU A 64 22.66 2.07 36.41
N PRO A 65 21.96 1.75 35.30
CA PRO A 65 22.59 0.73 34.44
C PRO A 65 22.54 0.96 32.94
N PHE A 66 21.79 1.94 32.43
CA PHE A 66 21.68 2.15 30.97
C PHE A 66 22.48 3.32 30.43
N GLY A 67 22.96 4.21 31.30
CA GLY A 67 23.61 5.45 30.91
C GLY A 67 22.70 6.32 30.04
N THR A 68 23.06 7.58 29.89
CA THR A 68 22.42 8.53 28.95
C THR A 68 22.78 8.22 27.49
N GLY A 69 22.87 6.94 27.12
CA GLY A 69 23.52 6.47 25.88
C GLY A 69 22.67 5.58 24.98
N ILE A 70 21.39 5.38 25.30
CA ILE A 70 20.48 4.67 24.37
C ILE A 70 20.21 5.60 23.19
N ARG A 71 20.58 5.15 21.99
CA ARG A 71 20.39 5.90 20.75
C ARG A 71 19.43 5.14 19.84
N ILE A 72 18.48 5.84 19.22
CA ILE A 72 17.70 5.26 18.12
C ILE A 72 18.44 5.51 16.81
N ASP A 73 18.72 4.42 16.09
CA ASP A 73 19.26 4.47 14.74
C ASP A 73 18.11 4.32 13.73
N TRP A 74 17.73 5.44 13.12
CA TRP A 74 16.62 5.48 12.17
C TRP A 74 17.03 5.00 10.78
N VAL A 75 16.30 4.01 10.27
CA VAL A 75 16.39 3.54 8.88
C VAL A 75 15.16 4.03 8.13
N THR A 76 15.36 4.95 7.19
CA THR A 76 14.25 5.45 6.36
C THR A 76 13.87 4.39 5.33
N ILE A 77 12.59 4.03 5.27
CA ILE A 77 12.04 3.15 4.24
C ILE A 77 11.05 3.91 3.37
N GLU A 78 10.96 3.54 2.09
CA GLU A 78 9.97 4.10 1.18
C GLU A 78 8.55 3.72 1.62
N ARG A 79 7.58 4.61 1.41
CA ARG A 79 6.17 4.29 1.64
C ARG A 79 5.73 3.19 0.69
N GLY A 80 4.93 2.24 1.21
CA GLY A 80 4.49 1.09 0.44
C GLY A 80 5.60 0.06 0.18
N ALA A 81 6.82 0.27 0.70
CA ALA A 81 7.87 -0.73 0.65
C ALA A 81 7.37 -2.04 1.26
N ASP A 82 7.67 -3.14 0.57
CA ASP A 82 7.36 -4.48 1.05
C ASP A 82 8.17 -4.74 2.34
N LEU A 83 7.52 -4.62 3.51
CA LEU A 83 8.17 -4.82 4.80
C LEU A 83 8.81 -6.21 4.93
N SER A 84 8.33 -7.21 4.18
CA SER A 84 8.95 -8.54 4.15
C SER A 84 10.33 -8.55 3.50
N ARG A 85 10.72 -7.52 2.75
CA ARG A 85 12.07 -7.29 2.24
C ARG A 85 12.92 -6.52 3.23
N VAL A 86 12.32 -5.56 3.93
CA VAL A 86 12.98 -4.74 4.96
C VAL A 86 13.47 -5.60 6.13
N VAL A 87 12.64 -6.54 6.61
CA VAL A 87 12.98 -7.41 7.75
C VAL A 87 13.80 -8.65 7.37
N ARG A 88 14.28 -8.76 6.12
CA ARG A 88 15.04 -9.95 5.71
C ARG A 88 16.41 -9.95 6.39
N PRO A 89 16.79 -11.05 7.04
CA PRO A 89 18.14 -11.17 7.56
C PRO A 89 19.18 -11.05 6.43
N MET A 90 20.29 -10.43 6.80
CA MET A 90 21.49 -10.31 5.97
C MET A 90 22.04 -11.70 5.66
N ARG A 91 22.29 -12.00 4.38
CA ARG A 91 22.82 -13.31 3.94
C ARG A 91 24.35 -13.25 3.89
N GLY A 92 24.96 -13.24 5.06
CA GLY A 92 26.41 -13.27 5.22
C GLY A 92 27.09 -11.90 5.11
N ARG A 93 28.41 -11.89 5.31
CA ARG A 93 29.23 -10.69 5.51
C ARG A 93 29.26 -9.72 4.32
N TRP A 94 28.99 -10.22 3.11
CA TRP A 94 29.13 -9.47 1.85
C TRP A 94 27.82 -8.93 1.31
N ASP A 95 26.72 -9.12 2.03
CA ASP A 95 25.42 -8.60 1.62
C ASP A 95 25.41 -7.07 1.83
N PRO A 96 25.22 -6.25 0.79
CA PRO A 96 25.30 -4.79 0.92
C PRO A 96 24.10 -4.17 1.65
N ARG A 97 23.10 -4.99 2.02
CA ARG A 97 21.88 -4.51 2.69
C ARG A 97 22.18 -4.07 4.12
N PRO A 98 21.47 -3.04 4.64
CA PRO A 98 21.59 -2.66 6.04
C PRO A 98 21.22 -3.84 6.96
N LEU A 99 21.76 -3.82 8.18
CA LEU A 99 21.38 -4.77 9.22
C LEU A 99 19.85 -4.76 9.38
N SER A 100 19.27 -5.95 9.63
CA SER A 100 17.84 -6.06 9.90
C SER A 100 17.47 -5.13 11.05
N PRO A 101 16.45 -4.27 10.91
CA PRO A 101 16.04 -3.39 11.99
C PRO A 101 15.51 -4.23 13.17
N ASP A 102 15.58 -3.67 14.38
CA ASP A 102 15.00 -4.26 15.59
C ASP A 102 13.47 -4.06 15.60
N ILE A 103 13.01 -2.92 15.08
CA ILE A 103 11.59 -2.54 15.00
C ILE A 103 11.28 -2.05 13.59
N VAL A 104 10.12 -2.44 13.07
CA VAL A 104 9.49 -1.80 11.90
C VAL A 104 8.29 -0.98 12.37
N LEU A 105 8.24 0.28 11.97
CA LEU A 105 7.25 1.26 12.39
C LEU A 105 6.62 1.94 11.16
N GLY A 106 5.28 2.04 11.11
CA GLY A 106 4.56 2.68 10.01
C GLY A 106 4.07 1.71 8.92
N GLY A 107 3.14 2.17 8.07
CA GLY A 107 2.54 1.35 7.03
C GLY A 107 1.34 0.50 7.51
N PRO A 108 0.66 -0.20 6.57
CA PRO A 108 -0.66 -0.74 6.83
C PRO A 108 -0.64 -1.96 7.76
N PRO A 109 -1.68 -2.15 8.61
CA PRO A 109 -1.86 -3.33 9.46
C PRO A 109 -1.71 -4.67 8.74
N SER A 110 -2.17 -4.71 7.49
CA SER A 110 -2.09 -5.87 6.58
C SER A 110 -0.64 -6.37 6.40
N SER A 111 0.35 -5.47 6.37
CA SER A 111 1.76 -5.84 6.27
C SER A 111 2.28 -6.51 7.54
N TYR A 112 1.88 -6.01 8.71
CA TYR A 112 2.28 -6.56 10.00
C TYR A 112 1.65 -7.93 10.26
N GLN A 113 0.38 -8.10 9.90
CA GLN A 113 -0.28 -9.39 9.95
C GLN A 113 0.43 -10.43 9.07
N ARG A 114 0.82 -10.04 7.85
CA ARG A 114 1.61 -10.90 6.96
C ARG A 114 2.95 -11.28 7.58
N LEU A 115 3.68 -10.33 8.15
CA LEU A 115 4.96 -10.60 8.83
C LEU A 115 4.80 -11.52 10.04
N ALA A 116 3.74 -11.33 10.83
CA ALA A 116 3.39 -12.20 11.96
C ALA A 116 3.14 -13.64 11.50
N ASN A 117 2.33 -13.83 10.44
CA ASN A 117 2.05 -15.14 9.85
C ASN A 117 3.31 -15.83 9.29
N LEU A 118 4.26 -15.05 8.77
CA LEU A 118 5.56 -15.55 8.30
C LEU A 118 6.57 -15.81 9.43
N GLY A 119 6.17 -15.64 10.70
CA GLY A 119 7.06 -15.78 11.85
C GLY A 119 8.21 -14.78 11.87
N LYS A 120 8.05 -13.63 11.19
CA LYS A 120 9.07 -12.57 11.09
C LYS A 120 8.98 -11.52 12.18
N LEU A 121 7.92 -11.56 12.98
CA LEU A 121 7.75 -10.71 14.15
C LEU A 121 7.88 -11.54 15.43
N ALA A 122 8.60 -10.97 16.39
CA ALA A 122 8.74 -11.50 17.74
C ALA A 122 7.55 -11.04 18.62
N PRO A 123 7.22 -11.80 19.69
CA PRO A 123 6.12 -11.44 20.58
C PRO A 123 6.45 -10.18 21.39
N ILE A 124 5.49 -9.26 21.48
CA ILE A 124 5.54 -8.09 22.35
C ILE A 124 5.03 -8.53 23.73
N ASP A 125 5.78 -8.21 24.79
CA ASP A 125 5.40 -8.62 26.13
C ASP A 125 4.11 -7.89 26.56
N GLY A 126 3.12 -8.64 27.06
CA GLY A 126 1.83 -8.09 27.46
C GLY A 126 0.71 -9.15 27.58
N PRO A 127 -0.48 -8.77 28.08
CA PRO A 127 -1.55 -9.70 28.45
C PRO A 127 -2.18 -10.50 27.27
N GLY A 128 -1.79 -10.23 26.02
CA GLY A 128 -2.30 -10.95 24.83
C GLY A 128 -1.24 -11.53 23.90
N GLN A 129 0.06 -11.44 24.24
CA GLN A 129 1.18 -11.90 23.41
C GLN A 129 1.05 -11.54 21.91
N PHE A 130 0.67 -10.30 21.62
CA PHE A 130 0.53 -9.84 20.25
C PHE A 130 1.91 -9.73 19.58
N ARG A 131 1.97 -9.92 18.26
CA ARG A 131 3.22 -9.79 17.50
C ARG A 131 3.43 -8.41 16.86
N TRP A 132 2.40 -7.57 16.92
CA TRP A 132 2.40 -6.20 16.39
C TRP A 132 1.35 -5.37 17.13
N SER A 133 1.48 -4.05 17.09
CA SER A 133 0.56 -3.08 17.70
C SER A 133 0.14 -2.01 16.68
N ARG A 134 -1.01 -1.38 16.88
CA ARG A 134 -1.47 -0.20 16.13
C ARG A 134 -0.90 1.04 16.79
N VAL A 135 -0.17 1.88 16.07
CA VAL A 135 0.71 2.90 16.69
C VAL A 135 0.45 4.34 16.26
N HIS A 136 -0.24 4.55 15.15
CA HIS A 136 -0.49 5.90 14.68
C HIS A 136 -1.82 5.97 13.98
N ARG A 137 -2.49 7.11 14.14
CA ARG A 137 -3.73 7.44 13.46
C ARG A 137 -3.55 8.79 12.78
N SER A 138 -3.55 8.79 11.47
CA SER A 138 -3.45 10.01 10.67
C SER A 138 -4.77 10.26 9.96
N PRO A 139 -5.30 11.49 9.97
CA PRO A 139 -6.47 11.79 9.17
C PRO A 139 -6.13 11.57 7.69
N MET A 140 -7.06 10.92 7.00
CA MET A 140 -7.03 10.80 5.55
C MET A 140 -7.70 12.02 4.92
N GLY A 141 -7.21 12.43 3.76
CA GLY A 141 -7.74 13.59 3.06
C GLY A 141 -7.16 13.73 1.67
N TRP A 142 -7.31 14.90 1.09
CA TRP A 142 -6.76 15.24 -0.21
C TRP A 142 -5.46 16.00 -0.06
N ALA A 143 -4.39 15.53 -0.69
CA ALA A 143 -3.28 16.39 -1.07
C ALA A 143 -3.69 17.15 -2.33
N VAL A 144 -3.89 18.46 -2.21
CA VAL A 144 -4.27 19.34 -3.33
C VAL A 144 -3.16 20.33 -3.61
N ARG A 145 -3.02 20.73 -4.87
CA ARG A 145 -2.14 21.84 -5.19
C ARG A 145 -2.71 23.15 -4.63
N THR A 146 -1.91 23.91 -3.89
CA THR A 146 -2.22 25.32 -3.63
C THR A 146 -2.02 26.07 -4.95
N GLY A 147 -3.12 26.45 -5.63
CA GLY A 147 -3.02 27.18 -6.90
C GLY A 147 -2.09 28.39 -6.74
N ALA A 148 -1.19 28.75 -7.66
CA ALA A 148 -1.40 29.02 -9.09
C ALA A 148 -2.65 29.85 -9.44
N ALA A 149 -3.46 30.25 -8.45
CA ALA A 149 -4.63 31.10 -8.59
C ALA A 149 -4.27 32.60 -8.69
N GLY A 150 -2.98 32.94 -8.88
CA GLY A 150 -2.47 34.32 -8.85
C GLY A 150 -1.75 34.82 -10.11
N ALA A 151 -1.58 34.02 -11.18
CA ALA A 151 -0.82 34.48 -12.36
C ALA A 151 -1.65 35.22 -13.42
N SER A 152 -2.98 35.36 -13.22
CA SER A 152 -3.84 36.10 -14.16
C SER A 152 -4.92 36.92 -13.44
N SER A 153 -4.52 37.79 -12.53
CA SER A 153 -5.19 39.09 -12.38
C SER A 153 -4.24 40.09 -11.75
N LYS A 154 -3.74 41.02 -12.57
CA LYS A 154 -3.34 42.34 -12.07
C LYS A 154 -4.60 42.99 -11.51
N SER A 155 -4.83 42.89 -10.21
CA SER A 155 -5.73 43.81 -9.52
C SER A 155 -5.10 44.11 -8.17
N GLU A 156 -4.45 45.28 -8.11
CA GLU A 156 -3.96 45.88 -6.89
C GLU A 156 -5.14 46.23 -5.99
N SER A 157 -5.31 45.49 -4.90
CA SER A 157 -6.02 45.98 -3.71
C SER A 157 -5.57 45.19 -2.49
N ASN A 158 -4.77 45.85 -1.65
CA ASN A 158 -4.35 45.40 -0.33
C ASN A 158 -5.55 45.37 0.61
N GLU A 159 -6.09 44.19 0.90
CA GLU A 159 -6.86 43.92 2.13
C GLU A 159 -6.55 42.50 2.63
N PRO A 160 -6.44 42.29 3.96
CA PRO A 160 -6.11 40.99 4.53
C PRO A 160 -7.32 40.05 4.42
N ALA A 161 -7.29 39.17 3.42
CA ALA A 161 -8.37 38.24 3.14
C ALA A 161 -8.51 37.18 4.25
N ALA A 162 -9.68 37.22 4.91
CA ALA A 162 -10.24 36.10 5.64
C ALA A 162 -10.30 34.85 4.75
N THR A 163 -10.24 33.68 5.39
CA THR A 163 -10.44 32.33 4.84
C THR A 163 -11.47 32.30 3.70
N HIS A 164 -11.01 32.48 2.47
CA HIS A 164 -11.82 32.21 1.28
C HIS A 164 -11.93 30.70 1.16
N GLU A 165 -13.12 30.17 1.46
CA GLU A 165 -13.57 28.89 0.93
C GLU A 165 -13.35 28.90 -0.60
N PRO A 166 -12.72 27.85 -1.16
CA PRO A 166 -12.53 27.77 -2.59
C PRO A 166 -13.91 27.82 -3.26
N ALA A 167 -14.07 28.78 -4.19
CA ALA A 167 -15.28 28.98 -4.97
C ALA A 167 -15.82 27.64 -5.48
N ALA A 168 -17.12 27.41 -5.24
CA ALA A 168 -17.89 26.24 -5.63
C ALA A 168 -17.89 26.02 -7.15
N GLY A 169 -16.81 25.47 -7.69
CA GLY A 169 -16.59 25.36 -9.12
C GLY A 169 -15.73 24.16 -9.47
N ARG A 170 -16.37 22.98 -9.50
CA ARG A 170 -15.84 21.66 -9.87
C ARG A 170 -15.04 20.95 -8.77
N PRO A 171 -15.43 19.72 -8.38
CA PRO A 171 -14.60 18.89 -7.51
C PRO A 171 -13.24 18.64 -8.19
N PRO A 172 -12.12 18.69 -7.45
CA PRO A 172 -10.80 18.45 -8.01
C PRO A 172 -10.78 17.07 -8.66
N ARG A 173 -10.17 16.95 -9.84
CA ARG A 173 -10.03 15.65 -10.52
C ARG A 173 -8.97 14.84 -9.80
N PRO A 174 -9.36 13.79 -9.06
CA PRO A 174 -8.39 13.03 -8.30
C PRO A 174 -7.54 12.17 -9.25
N VAL A 175 -6.28 11.98 -8.90
CA VAL A 175 -5.45 10.89 -9.40
C VAL A 175 -5.22 9.92 -8.25
N PHE A 176 -5.08 8.64 -8.59
CA PHE A 176 -4.84 7.56 -7.62
C PHE A 176 -3.59 6.80 -8.02
N ASP A 177 -2.96 6.17 -7.04
CA ASP A 177 -2.00 5.10 -7.26
C ASP A 177 -2.71 3.75 -7.32
N ASP A 178 -2.02 2.74 -7.84
CA ASP A 178 -2.51 1.37 -7.89
C ASP A 178 -2.72 0.81 -6.47
N PRO A 179 -3.96 0.45 -6.07
CA PRO A 179 -4.25 -0.02 -4.72
C PRO A 179 -3.57 -1.35 -4.36
N ARG A 180 -2.98 -2.06 -5.34
CA ARG A 180 -2.13 -3.24 -5.11
C ARG A 180 -0.75 -2.89 -4.55
N HIS A 181 -0.32 -1.64 -4.75
CA HIS A 181 1.02 -1.16 -4.42
C HIS A 181 0.99 0.03 -3.46
N ASP A 182 -0.09 0.81 -3.46
CA ASP A 182 -0.28 1.93 -2.57
C ASP A 182 -1.41 1.65 -1.56
N PRO A 183 -1.07 1.46 -0.27
CA PRO A 183 -2.07 1.09 0.72
C PRO A 183 -2.94 2.28 1.15
N VAL A 184 -2.52 3.53 0.91
CA VAL A 184 -3.34 4.73 1.13
C VAL A 184 -4.49 4.76 0.11
N ALA A 185 -4.21 4.50 -1.17
CA ALA A 185 -5.22 4.35 -2.21
C ALA A 185 -6.21 3.22 -1.91
N LEU A 186 -5.73 2.07 -1.41
CA LEU A 186 -6.61 0.98 -0.98
C LEU A 186 -7.50 1.39 0.21
N ALA A 187 -6.94 2.03 1.24
CA ALA A 187 -7.73 2.51 2.38
C ALA A 187 -8.76 3.56 1.97
N TRP A 188 -8.40 4.44 1.03
CA TRP A 188 -9.33 5.41 0.45
C TRP A 188 -10.48 4.70 -0.27
N ALA A 189 -10.16 3.73 -1.13
CA ALA A 189 -11.17 2.98 -1.86
C ALA A 189 -12.11 2.19 -0.93
N LYS A 190 -11.57 1.57 0.14
CA LYS A 190 -12.38 0.93 1.18
C LYS A 190 -13.35 1.92 1.84
N SER A 191 -12.88 3.13 2.13
CA SER A 191 -13.75 4.16 2.68
C SER A 191 -14.86 4.53 1.70
N GLU A 192 -14.59 4.71 0.41
CA GLU A 192 -15.63 4.99 -0.60
C GLU A 192 -16.68 3.87 -0.67
N LEU A 193 -16.24 2.62 -0.59
CA LEU A 193 -17.11 1.45 -0.61
C LEU A 193 -17.99 1.35 0.65
N ASN A 194 -17.55 1.92 1.77
CA ASN A 194 -18.26 1.92 3.05
C ASN A 194 -19.17 3.14 3.27
N LEU A 195 -19.00 4.23 2.50
CA LEU A 195 -19.81 5.44 2.66
C LEU A 195 -21.25 5.28 2.17
N ALA A 196 -21.47 4.41 1.20
CA ALA A 196 -22.76 4.17 0.57
C ALA A 196 -22.99 2.67 0.37
N SER A 197 -23.99 2.28 -0.44
CA SER A 197 -24.06 0.88 -0.87
C SER A 197 -22.80 0.52 -1.67
N TRP A 198 -22.39 -0.76 -1.63
CA TRP A 198 -21.22 -1.24 -2.37
C TRP A 198 -21.26 -0.83 -3.85
N ALA A 199 -22.44 -0.97 -4.48
CA ALA A 199 -22.62 -0.63 -5.89
C ALA A 199 -22.40 0.87 -6.16
N GLU A 200 -22.85 1.75 -5.26
CA GLU A 200 -22.65 3.20 -5.37
C GLU A 200 -21.20 3.59 -5.13
N GLY A 201 -20.56 3.02 -4.11
CA GLY A 201 -19.14 3.25 -3.81
C GLY A 201 -18.23 2.76 -4.94
N TYR A 202 -18.48 1.56 -5.47
CA TYR A 202 -17.74 1.04 -6.62
C TYR A 202 -17.99 1.90 -7.87
N ALA A 203 -19.24 2.32 -8.10
CA ALA A 203 -19.56 3.24 -9.18
C ALA A 203 -18.76 4.54 -9.05
N GLN A 204 -18.70 5.13 -7.86
CA GLN A 204 -17.93 6.33 -7.59
C GLN A 204 -16.44 6.15 -7.92
N LEU A 205 -15.83 5.04 -7.49
CA LEU A 205 -14.44 4.72 -7.83
C LEU A 205 -14.20 4.60 -9.35
N VAL A 206 -15.13 3.99 -10.09
CA VAL A 206 -15.05 3.94 -11.56
C VAL A 206 -15.15 5.33 -12.17
N ARG A 207 -16.03 6.20 -11.66
CA ARG A 207 -16.15 7.60 -12.14
C ARG A 207 -14.85 8.36 -11.91
N ASP A 208 -14.30 8.25 -10.71
CA ASP A 208 -13.08 8.95 -10.33
C ASP A 208 -11.88 8.47 -11.17
N ALA A 209 -11.75 7.16 -11.39
CA ALA A 209 -10.75 6.58 -12.29
C ALA A 209 -10.97 6.95 -13.77
N GLY A 210 -12.22 7.12 -14.21
CA GLY A 210 -12.56 7.58 -15.56
C GLY A 210 -12.24 9.06 -15.80
N HIS A 211 -12.19 9.87 -14.74
CA HIS A 211 -11.85 11.29 -14.78
C HIS A 211 -10.39 11.61 -14.43
N SER A 212 -9.66 10.64 -13.89
CA SER A 212 -8.28 10.80 -13.45
C SER A 212 -7.30 10.87 -14.61
N ARG A 213 -6.12 11.44 -14.35
CA ARG A 213 -4.93 11.22 -15.19
C ARG A 213 -4.40 9.79 -14.95
N ARG A 214 -3.44 9.35 -15.76
CA ARG A 214 -2.90 7.98 -15.74
C ARG A 214 -2.60 7.56 -14.31
N ILE A 215 -3.17 6.43 -13.88
CA ILE A 215 -2.99 5.94 -12.52
C ILE A 215 -1.52 5.58 -12.33
N GLY A 216 -0.96 6.06 -11.23
CA GLY A 216 0.41 5.74 -10.85
C GLY A 216 0.55 4.25 -10.59
N ARG A 217 1.52 3.58 -11.23
CA ARG A 217 1.77 2.15 -11.00
C ARG A 217 2.65 1.88 -9.78
N GLN A 218 3.19 2.92 -9.16
CA GLN A 218 4.06 2.85 -7.99
C GLN A 218 3.50 3.76 -6.91
N ALA A 219 3.64 3.36 -5.63
CA ALA A 219 3.22 4.17 -4.49
C ALA A 219 3.89 5.56 -4.51
N GLY A 220 3.10 6.60 -4.25
CA GLY A 220 3.54 8.00 -4.24
C GLY A 220 3.60 8.66 -5.63
N SER A 221 3.30 7.95 -6.72
CA SER A 221 3.33 8.55 -8.07
C SER A 221 2.23 9.60 -8.24
N ALA A 222 1.05 9.36 -7.67
CA ALA A 222 -0.08 10.27 -7.64
C ALA A 222 0.25 11.56 -6.89
N LEU A 223 0.86 11.45 -5.70
CA LEU A 223 1.32 12.62 -4.93
C LEU A 223 2.39 13.40 -5.67
N ALA A 224 3.35 12.72 -6.30
CA ALA A 224 4.37 13.36 -7.12
C ALA A 224 3.75 14.08 -8.34
N ALA A 225 2.67 13.55 -8.92
CA ALA A 225 1.93 14.24 -9.99
C ALA A 225 1.25 15.51 -9.48
N VAL A 226 0.64 15.49 -8.29
CA VAL A 226 0.11 16.73 -7.67
C VAL A 226 1.23 17.74 -7.43
N ALA A 227 2.38 17.30 -6.90
CA ALA A 227 3.56 18.14 -6.66
C ALA A 227 4.06 18.84 -7.93
N ARG A 228 4.10 18.11 -9.06
CA ARG A 228 4.52 18.65 -10.37
C ARG A 228 3.45 19.50 -11.04
N GLY A 229 2.27 19.65 -10.45
CA GLY A 229 1.16 20.38 -11.05
C GLY A 229 0.47 19.65 -12.20
N GLU A 230 0.68 18.35 -12.23
CA GLU A 230 0.27 17.41 -13.26
C GLU A 230 -1.09 16.75 -12.96
N ALA A 231 -1.56 16.90 -11.72
CA ALA A 231 -2.87 16.50 -11.21
C ALA A 231 -3.37 17.52 -10.17
N GLU A 232 -4.68 17.57 -9.95
CA GLU A 232 -5.31 18.55 -9.04
C GLU A 232 -5.30 18.06 -7.59
N ALA A 233 -5.59 16.77 -7.38
CA ALA A 233 -5.64 16.16 -6.06
C ALA A 233 -5.26 14.67 -6.08
N THR A 234 -4.81 14.14 -4.94
CA THR A 234 -4.69 12.70 -4.68
C THR A 234 -5.09 12.41 -3.24
N PRO A 235 -5.63 11.22 -2.92
CA PRO A 235 -5.71 10.79 -1.53
C PRO A 235 -4.31 10.81 -0.90
N ALA A 236 -4.24 11.27 0.34
CA ALA A 236 -3.02 11.31 1.13
C ALA A 236 -3.36 11.21 2.62
N ILE A 237 -2.35 10.93 3.43
CA ILE A 237 -2.42 11.14 4.88
C ILE A 237 -1.78 12.50 5.21
N ALA A 238 -2.26 13.20 6.24
CA ALA A 238 -1.80 14.56 6.54
C ALA A 238 -0.27 14.70 6.58
N LEU A 239 0.40 13.73 7.21
CA LEU A 239 1.84 13.65 7.36
C LEU A 239 2.61 13.69 6.03
N ASP A 240 2.01 13.17 4.96
CA ASP A 240 2.63 13.09 3.63
C ASP A 240 2.90 14.46 3.04
N VAL A 241 2.07 15.42 3.43
CA VAL A 241 2.05 16.75 2.88
C VAL A 241 2.91 17.70 3.71
N VAL A 242 3.11 17.42 5.00
CA VAL A 242 3.83 18.30 5.96
C VAL A 242 5.30 18.53 5.57
N GLY A 243 5.92 17.64 4.76
CA GLY A 243 7.29 17.79 4.26
C GLY A 243 7.41 18.17 2.78
N GLN A 244 6.31 18.37 2.07
CA GLN A 244 6.36 18.68 0.64
C GLN A 244 6.61 20.18 0.41
N PRO A 245 7.31 20.57 -0.67
CA PRO A 245 7.46 21.98 -1.03
C PRO A 245 6.08 22.64 -1.14
N GLY A 246 5.98 23.90 -0.69
CA GLY A 246 4.73 24.63 -0.34
C GLY A 246 3.66 24.81 -1.43
N SER A 247 3.79 24.12 -2.56
CA SER A 247 2.78 24.00 -3.61
C SER A 247 1.70 22.95 -3.31
N ILE A 248 1.78 22.20 -2.21
CA ILE A 248 0.76 21.20 -1.84
C ILE A 248 0.20 21.53 -0.46
N ARG A 249 -1.13 21.46 -0.33
CA ARG A 249 -1.87 21.59 0.92
C ARG A 249 -2.67 20.32 1.17
N PHE A 250 -2.75 19.92 2.44
CA PHE A 250 -3.63 18.87 2.88
C PHE A 250 -5.02 19.44 3.19
N LEU A 251 -6.05 18.82 2.63
CA LEU A 251 -7.44 19.08 2.95
C LEU A 251 -8.04 17.83 3.61
N PRO A 252 -8.28 17.85 4.94
CA PRO A 252 -8.94 16.73 5.60
C PRO A 252 -10.34 16.53 5.03
N VAL A 253 -10.77 15.28 4.93
CA VAL A 253 -12.12 14.95 4.47
C VAL A 253 -12.89 14.43 5.67
N PRO A 254 -13.98 15.10 6.08
CA PRO A 254 -14.76 14.67 7.24
C PRO A 254 -15.33 13.26 6.98
N ASP A 255 -15.59 12.53 8.07
CA ASP A 255 -16.21 11.20 8.06
C ASP A 255 -15.40 10.11 7.34
N ARG A 256 -14.13 10.37 7.00
CA ARG A 256 -13.21 9.34 6.53
C ARG A 256 -12.55 8.62 7.72
N PRO A 257 -12.35 7.29 7.62
CA PRO A 257 -11.62 6.56 8.63
C PRO A 257 -10.19 7.09 8.73
N GLU A 258 -9.67 7.15 9.95
CA GLU A 258 -8.27 7.46 10.18
C GLU A 258 -7.39 6.36 9.57
N TRP A 259 -6.30 6.77 8.93
CA TRP A 259 -5.25 5.88 8.52
C TRP A 259 -4.56 5.31 9.75
N ILE A 260 -4.65 4.00 9.93
CA ILE A 260 -4.04 3.29 11.04
C ILE A 260 -2.72 2.69 10.58
N GLU A 261 -1.67 2.91 11.35
CA GLU A 261 -0.37 2.29 11.11
C GLU A 261 -0.03 1.22 12.15
N GLY A 262 0.83 0.28 11.76
CA GLY A 262 1.35 -0.74 12.66
C GLY A 262 2.76 -0.47 13.17
N ALA A 263 3.14 -1.19 14.21
CA ALA A 263 4.53 -1.42 14.60
C ALA A 263 4.72 -2.88 14.99
N GLY A 264 5.91 -3.42 14.73
CA GLY A 264 6.25 -4.80 15.07
C GLY A 264 7.73 -4.93 15.42
N MET A 265 8.02 -5.75 16.44
CA MET A 265 9.38 -6.14 16.78
C MET A 265 9.84 -7.25 15.83
N VAL A 266 10.96 -7.05 15.14
CA VAL A 266 11.47 -8.02 14.17
C VAL A 266 12.05 -9.23 14.90
N ALA A 267 11.74 -10.44 14.42
CA ALA A 267 12.32 -11.66 14.93
C ALA A 267 13.80 -11.78 14.52
N GLY A 268 14.71 -11.82 15.50
CA GLY A 268 16.14 -11.92 15.23
C GLY A 268 17.01 -11.74 16.47
N PRO A 269 18.34 -11.72 16.30
CA PRO A 269 19.32 -11.54 17.37
C PRO A 269 19.45 -10.09 17.88
N GLY A 270 18.56 -9.19 17.44
CA GLY A 270 18.55 -7.78 17.83
C GLY A 270 18.32 -7.55 19.32
N SER A 271 18.34 -6.29 19.75
CA SER A 271 18.22 -5.92 21.17
C SER A 271 16.78 -6.09 21.67
N ARG A 272 16.38 -7.33 21.97
CA ARG A 272 15.03 -7.66 22.45
C ARG A 272 14.61 -6.80 23.64
N ARG A 273 15.51 -6.55 24.58
CA ARG A 273 15.22 -5.73 25.77
C ARG A 273 14.87 -4.29 25.40
N LEU A 274 15.66 -3.63 24.55
CA LEU A 274 15.39 -2.25 24.12
C LEU A 274 14.10 -2.17 23.30
N SER A 275 13.86 -3.15 22.42
CA SER A 275 12.61 -3.21 21.67
C SER A 275 11.39 -3.35 22.56
N GLN A 276 11.44 -4.21 23.59
CA GLN A 276 10.34 -4.33 24.56
C GLN A 276 10.13 -3.03 25.34
N MET A 277 11.22 -2.36 25.77
CA MET A 277 11.12 -1.06 26.45
C MET A 277 10.47 0.00 25.54
N PHE A 278 10.79 0.01 24.25
CA PHE A 278 10.18 0.91 23.28
C PHE A 278 8.68 0.63 23.09
N PHE A 279 8.26 -0.64 22.99
CA PHE A 279 6.83 -0.96 22.93
C PHE A 279 6.10 -0.64 24.24
N GLN A 280 6.76 -0.84 25.39
CA GLN A 280 6.21 -0.42 26.68
C GLN A 280 6.00 1.10 26.72
N PHE A 281 6.98 1.88 26.25
CA PHE A 281 6.85 3.33 26.07
C PHE A 281 5.63 3.69 25.22
N LEU A 282 5.47 3.08 24.03
CA LEU A 282 4.33 3.37 23.16
C LEU A 282 2.99 3.02 23.82
N HIS A 283 2.91 1.91 24.56
CA HIS A 283 1.68 1.51 25.24
C HIS A 283 1.34 2.42 26.44
N GLU A 284 2.31 2.75 27.28
CA GLU A 284 2.10 3.61 28.46
C GLU A 284 1.76 5.06 28.09
N THR A 285 2.27 5.54 26.96
CA THR A 285 1.96 6.89 26.43
C THR A 285 0.66 6.93 25.62
N GLY A 286 -0.04 5.79 25.48
CA GLY A 286 -1.26 5.69 24.68
C GLY A 286 -1.02 5.81 23.17
N GLN A 287 0.23 5.75 22.72
CA GLN A 287 0.59 5.76 21.30
C GLN A 287 0.37 4.40 20.64
N ALA A 288 0.38 3.29 21.39
CA ALA A 288 0.13 1.95 20.86
C ALA A 288 -1.10 1.26 21.46
N GLU A 289 -1.90 0.64 20.60
CA GLU A 289 -3.03 -0.23 20.93
C GLU A 289 -2.78 -1.66 20.44
N PRO A 290 -3.34 -2.68 21.09
CA PRO A 290 -3.32 -4.04 20.56
C PRO A 290 -4.08 -4.12 19.22
N PRO A 291 -3.73 -5.10 18.37
CA PRO A 291 -4.45 -5.34 17.13
C PRO A 291 -5.88 -5.83 17.43
N ARG A 292 -6.82 -5.55 16.52
CA ARG A 292 -8.18 -6.07 16.65
C ARG A 292 -8.19 -7.59 16.43
N ALA A 293 -9.03 -8.30 17.19
CA ALA A 293 -9.10 -9.77 17.19
C ALA A 293 -9.33 -10.39 15.80
N ASN A 294 -10.02 -9.70 14.89
CA ASN A 294 -10.38 -10.20 13.55
C ASN A 294 -9.45 -9.72 12.42
N SER A 295 -8.29 -9.13 12.74
CA SER A 295 -7.41 -8.49 11.75
C SER A 295 -6.73 -9.46 10.75
N ALA A 296 -6.74 -10.77 11.03
CA ALA A 296 -6.20 -11.78 10.12
C ALA A 296 -7.06 -11.96 8.86
N ASP A 297 -8.38 -11.88 9.03
CA ASP A 297 -9.38 -12.09 7.98
C ASP A 297 -9.45 -10.89 7.03
N ASP A 298 -9.28 -9.68 7.59
CA ASP A 298 -9.24 -8.42 6.86
C ASP A 298 -8.15 -8.40 5.77
N PHE A 299 -7.02 -9.08 5.97
CA PHE A 299 -5.90 -9.07 5.01
C PHE A 299 -6.26 -9.72 3.67
N ALA A 300 -6.89 -10.90 3.71
CA ALA A 300 -7.19 -11.66 2.50
C ALA A 300 -8.27 -10.95 1.67
N VAL A 301 -9.25 -10.36 2.35
CA VAL A 301 -10.30 -9.51 1.77
C VAL A 301 -9.69 -8.27 1.12
N ASP A 302 -8.86 -7.53 1.85
CA ASP A 302 -8.20 -6.32 1.35
C ASP A 302 -7.32 -6.61 0.13
N SER A 303 -6.62 -7.74 0.16
CA SER A 303 -5.81 -8.21 -0.96
C SER A 303 -6.65 -8.55 -2.19
N LEU A 304 -7.81 -9.21 -2.04
CA LEU A 304 -8.73 -9.48 -3.15
C LEU A 304 -9.35 -8.19 -3.69
N LEU A 305 -9.71 -7.25 -2.81
CA LEU A 305 -10.23 -5.95 -3.18
C LEU A 305 -9.19 -5.15 -3.98
N ALA A 306 -7.94 -5.13 -3.53
CA ALA A 306 -6.86 -4.49 -4.27
C ALA A 306 -6.68 -5.12 -5.67
N ASP A 307 -6.77 -6.45 -5.79
CA ASP A 307 -6.71 -7.13 -7.09
C ASP A 307 -7.91 -6.78 -7.99
N LEU A 308 -9.11 -6.69 -7.43
CA LEU A 308 -10.33 -6.29 -8.14
C LEU A 308 -10.16 -4.88 -8.70
N LEU A 309 -9.85 -3.91 -7.85
CA LEU A 309 -9.68 -2.50 -8.24
C LEU A 309 -8.50 -2.31 -9.19
N GLY A 310 -7.37 -3.00 -8.94
CA GLY A 310 -6.23 -3.02 -9.84
C GLY A 310 -6.58 -3.53 -11.24
N ALA A 311 -7.31 -4.65 -11.31
CA ALA A 311 -7.72 -5.24 -12.58
C ALA A 311 -8.72 -4.37 -13.36
N THR A 312 -9.71 -3.79 -12.66
CA THR A 312 -10.81 -3.06 -13.33
C THR A 312 -10.48 -1.59 -13.57
N LEU A 313 -9.76 -0.91 -12.68
CA LEU A 313 -9.48 0.53 -12.77
C LEU A 313 -8.11 0.84 -13.37
N VAL A 314 -7.10 -0.01 -13.13
CA VAL A 314 -5.71 0.25 -13.55
C VAL A 314 -5.37 -0.50 -14.83
N ASP A 315 -5.57 -1.82 -14.87
CA ASP A 315 -5.17 -2.65 -16.00
C ASP A 315 -6.07 -2.43 -17.24
N ALA A 316 -7.30 -1.97 -17.02
CA ALA A 316 -8.28 -1.61 -18.06
C ALA A 316 -8.46 -0.08 -18.26
N GLN A 317 -7.52 0.74 -17.76
CA GLN A 317 -7.64 2.20 -17.73
C GLN A 317 -7.83 2.83 -19.11
N GLU A 318 -7.10 2.38 -20.13
CA GLU A 318 -7.16 2.96 -21.48
C GLU A 318 -8.57 2.81 -22.08
N GLU A 319 -9.18 1.63 -21.93
CA GLU A 319 -10.56 1.40 -22.34
C GLU A 319 -11.56 2.18 -21.48
N LEU A 320 -11.32 2.30 -20.16
CA LEU A 320 -12.16 3.08 -19.25
C LEU A 320 -12.22 4.54 -19.68
N TRP A 321 -11.09 5.17 -19.95
CA TRP A 321 -11.05 6.56 -20.41
C TRP A 321 -11.73 6.77 -21.74
N THR A 322 -11.50 5.87 -22.70
CA THR A 322 -12.17 5.92 -23.99
C THR A 322 -13.68 5.86 -23.80
N ALA A 323 -14.17 4.90 -23.01
CA ALA A 323 -15.59 4.75 -22.71
C ALA A 323 -16.17 5.99 -22.01
N TRP A 324 -15.45 6.54 -21.04
CA TRP A 324 -15.86 7.70 -20.27
C TRP A 324 -15.92 8.97 -21.12
N ALA A 325 -14.91 9.21 -21.96
CA ALA A 325 -14.88 10.32 -22.91
C ALA A 325 -16.04 10.24 -23.92
N THR A 326 -16.30 9.06 -24.48
CA THR A 326 -17.42 8.83 -25.40
C THR A 326 -18.76 9.04 -24.70
N LEU A 327 -18.94 8.58 -23.46
CA LEU A 327 -20.17 8.83 -22.70
C LEU A 327 -20.42 10.32 -22.47
N ASN A 328 -19.39 11.08 -22.12
CA ASN A 328 -19.52 12.52 -21.92
C ASN A 328 -19.90 13.24 -23.23
N GLN A 329 -19.32 12.83 -24.35
CA GLN A 329 -19.69 13.36 -25.68
C GLN A 329 -21.15 13.01 -26.05
N ALA A 330 -21.59 11.79 -25.74
CA ALA A 330 -22.96 11.32 -25.99
C ALA A 330 -24.00 11.83 -24.98
N LYS A 331 -23.65 12.76 -24.09
CA LYS A 331 -24.51 13.30 -23.02
C LYS A 331 -25.06 12.22 -22.07
N GLN A 332 -24.22 11.23 -21.75
CA GLN A 332 -24.44 10.22 -20.71
C GLN A 332 -25.79 9.46 -20.79
N PRO A 333 -26.02 8.64 -21.83
CA PRO A 333 -27.21 7.81 -21.86
C PRO A 333 -27.25 6.89 -20.64
N ALA A 334 -28.32 7.00 -19.83
CA ALA A 334 -28.43 6.40 -18.50
C ALA A 334 -28.06 4.90 -18.46
N ARG A 335 -28.49 4.14 -19.48
CA ARG A 335 -28.18 2.71 -19.60
C ARG A 335 -26.69 2.42 -19.77
N ALA A 336 -25.98 3.22 -20.56
CA ALA A 336 -24.56 3.03 -20.81
C ALA A 336 -23.71 3.52 -19.62
N ALA A 337 -24.17 4.56 -18.91
CA ALA A 337 -23.57 5.00 -17.65
C ALA A 337 -23.69 3.92 -16.56
N MET A 338 -24.90 3.35 -16.37
CA MET A 338 -25.12 2.20 -15.48
C MET A 338 -24.24 1.01 -15.88
N TRP A 339 -24.08 0.78 -17.19
CA TRP A 339 -23.16 -0.25 -17.63
C TRP A 339 -21.72 0.08 -17.25
N LEU A 340 -21.24 1.30 -17.40
CA LEU A 340 -19.85 1.60 -17.09
C LEU A 340 -19.48 1.30 -15.62
N THR A 341 -20.41 1.51 -14.70
CA THR A 341 -20.14 1.54 -13.25
C THR A 341 -20.56 0.29 -12.46
N GLN A 342 -21.20 -0.71 -13.08
CA GLN A 342 -21.51 -1.97 -12.39
C GLN A 342 -20.23 -2.74 -12.03
N SER A 343 -20.23 -3.52 -10.96
CA SER A 343 -19.12 -4.42 -10.62
C SER A 343 -19.11 -5.72 -11.48
N PRO A 344 -18.00 -6.48 -11.51
CA PRO A 344 -17.93 -7.75 -12.23
C PRO A 344 -18.98 -8.77 -11.72
N PRO A 345 -19.46 -9.68 -12.57
CA PRO A 345 -20.32 -10.78 -12.16
C PRO A 345 -19.53 -11.89 -11.46
N TRP A 346 -20.25 -12.69 -10.69
CA TRP A 346 -19.83 -13.97 -10.13
C TRP A 346 -20.91 -15.03 -10.36
N PRO A 347 -20.57 -16.20 -10.94
CA PRO A 347 -19.25 -16.59 -11.43
C PRO A 347 -18.71 -15.65 -12.53
N PRO A 348 -17.38 -15.65 -12.79
CA PRO A 348 -16.81 -14.82 -13.84
C PRO A 348 -17.48 -15.06 -15.20
N ALA A 349 -17.60 -14.01 -16.02
CA ALA A 349 -18.35 -14.06 -17.27
C ALA A 349 -17.82 -15.10 -18.28
N SER A 350 -16.57 -15.55 -18.16
CA SER A 350 -16.05 -16.66 -18.96
C SER A 350 -16.69 -17.99 -18.60
N ILE A 351 -16.96 -18.24 -17.31
CA ILE A 351 -17.67 -19.41 -16.82
C ILE A 351 -19.11 -19.41 -17.30
N GLU A 352 -19.77 -18.25 -17.26
CA GLU A 352 -21.14 -18.11 -17.77
C GLU A 352 -21.25 -18.42 -19.27
N LYS A 353 -20.19 -18.22 -20.05
CA LYS A 353 -20.20 -18.50 -21.49
C LYS A 353 -20.04 -19.98 -21.82
N LEU A 354 -19.71 -20.83 -20.85
CA LEU A 354 -19.50 -22.27 -21.08
C LEU A 354 -20.81 -23.06 -21.23
N GLU A 355 -21.95 -22.41 -21.48
CA GLU A 355 -23.27 -23.05 -21.68
C GLU A 355 -23.26 -24.16 -22.75
N GLY A 356 -23.99 -25.27 -22.49
CA GLY A 356 -24.17 -26.40 -23.41
C GLY A 356 -23.87 -27.78 -22.79
N ASP A 357 -23.96 -28.83 -23.61
CA ASP A 357 -23.90 -30.25 -23.17
C ASP A 357 -22.56 -30.64 -22.49
N ASN A 358 -21.50 -29.83 -22.64
CA ASN A 358 -20.17 -30.06 -22.06
C ASN A 358 -19.74 -29.01 -21.02
N ALA A 359 -20.66 -28.14 -20.59
CA ALA A 359 -20.38 -27.03 -19.67
C ALA A 359 -19.69 -27.49 -18.38
N GLU A 360 -20.26 -28.52 -17.75
CA GLU A 360 -19.79 -29.04 -16.46
C GLU A 360 -18.37 -29.63 -16.56
N VAL A 361 -18.08 -30.35 -17.65
CA VAL A 361 -16.74 -30.95 -17.88
C VAL A 361 -15.69 -29.87 -18.09
N LEU A 362 -16.00 -28.82 -18.85
CA LEU A 362 -15.08 -27.70 -19.09
C LEU A 362 -14.83 -26.90 -17.81
N VAL A 363 -15.88 -26.64 -17.04
CA VAL A 363 -15.79 -25.96 -15.74
C VAL A 363 -14.92 -26.79 -14.78
N GLN A 364 -15.15 -28.10 -14.68
CA GLN A 364 -14.38 -28.97 -13.81
C GLN A 364 -12.91 -29.05 -14.22
N THR A 365 -12.64 -29.11 -15.53
CA THR A 365 -11.27 -29.07 -16.07
C THR A 365 -10.55 -27.77 -15.69
N LEU A 366 -11.23 -26.63 -15.80
CA LEU A 366 -10.67 -25.35 -15.38
C LEU A 366 -10.39 -25.32 -13.88
N ILE A 367 -11.33 -25.78 -13.04
CA ILE A 367 -11.16 -25.86 -11.59
C ILE A 367 -9.90 -26.66 -11.23
N GLU A 368 -9.66 -27.79 -11.90
CA GLU A 368 -8.47 -28.63 -11.71
C GLU A 368 -7.16 -27.95 -12.11
N GLN A 369 -7.18 -27.07 -13.11
CA GLN A 369 -6.02 -26.28 -13.49
C GLN A 369 -5.71 -25.16 -12.50
N LEU A 370 -6.75 -24.57 -11.90
CA LEU A 370 -6.61 -23.48 -10.93
C LEU A 370 -6.11 -23.94 -9.57
N THR A 371 -6.48 -25.14 -9.14
CA THR A 371 -6.03 -25.67 -7.84
C THR A 371 -6.01 -27.20 -7.80
N PRO A 372 -4.93 -27.81 -7.28
CA PRO A 372 -4.88 -29.26 -7.08
C PRO A 372 -5.67 -29.72 -5.84
N ASP A 373 -6.03 -28.81 -4.94
CA ASP A 373 -6.62 -29.11 -3.64
C ASP A 373 -8.11 -29.46 -3.75
N ALA A 374 -8.51 -30.62 -3.25
CA ALA A 374 -9.89 -31.12 -3.38
C ALA A 374 -10.93 -30.22 -2.70
N ASP A 375 -10.61 -29.62 -1.55
CA ASP A 375 -11.54 -28.74 -0.83
C ASP A 375 -11.77 -27.43 -1.59
N LEU A 376 -10.69 -26.89 -2.17
CA LEU A 376 -10.74 -25.70 -3.02
C LEU A 376 -11.54 -25.96 -4.29
N ARG A 377 -11.34 -27.13 -4.93
CA ARG A 377 -12.11 -27.53 -6.11
C ARG A 377 -13.60 -27.67 -5.79
N ALA A 378 -13.94 -28.31 -4.67
CA ALA A 378 -15.32 -28.47 -4.22
C ALA A 378 -15.98 -27.11 -3.91
N TRP A 379 -15.25 -26.18 -3.30
CA TRP A 379 -15.76 -24.83 -3.05
C TRP A 379 -16.01 -24.07 -4.35
N LEU A 380 -15.06 -24.09 -5.30
CA LEU A 380 -15.21 -23.40 -6.59
C LEU A 380 -16.39 -23.96 -7.40
N SER A 381 -16.53 -25.28 -7.45
CA SER A 381 -17.64 -25.95 -8.15
C SER A 381 -18.99 -25.48 -7.59
N ARG A 382 -19.18 -25.54 -6.26
CA ARG A 382 -20.41 -25.05 -5.61
C ARG A 382 -20.64 -23.55 -5.84
N SER A 383 -19.59 -22.76 -5.75
CA SER A 383 -19.67 -21.30 -5.88
C SER A 383 -20.05 -20.87 -7.30
N TRP A 384 -19.51 -21.54 -8.32
CA TRP A 384 -19.75 -21.21 -9.71
C TRP A 384 -21.04 -21.79 -10.29
N LEU A 385 -21.50 -22.94 -9.77
CA LEU A 385 -22.82 -23.49 -10.10
C LEU A 385 -23.95 -22.84 -9.28
N GLY A 386 -23.60 -21.97 -8.33
CA GLY A 386 -24.54 -21.22 -7.51
C GLY A 386 -25.26 -20.09 -8.26
N PRO A 387 -26.13 -19.35 -7.54
CA PRO A 387 -26.87 -18.24 -8.13
C PRO A 387 -25.93 -17.11 -8.58
N LYS A 388 -26.24 -16.54 -9.74
CA LYS A 388 -25.51 -15.39 -10.30
C LYS A 388 -25.68 -14.18 -9.40
N ARG A 389 -24.56 -13.51 -9.10
CA ARG A 389 -24.54 -12.23 -8.36
C ARG A 389 -23.41 -11.34 -8.85
N LEU A 390 -23.38 -10.11 -8.36
CA LEU A 390 -22.28 -9.18 -8.62
C LEU A 390 -21.22 -9.32 -7.54
N VAL A 391 -19.98 -8.97 -7.87
CA VAL A 391 -18.90 -8.88 -6.88
C VAL A 391 -19.17 -7.70 -5.94
N ASP A 392 -19.33 -8.05 -4.67
CA ASP A 392 -19.52 -7.17 -3.52
C ASP A 392 -18.63 -7.55 -2.33
N GLY A 393 -18.67 -6.76 -1.25
CA GLY A 393 -17.91 -7.01 -0.02
C GLY A 393 -18.13 -8.42 0.54
N PRO A 394 -19.39 -8.84 0.78
CA PRO A 394 -19.69 -10.19 1.25
C PRO A 394 -19.12 -11.31 0.36
N LEU A 395 -19.21 -11.19 -0.96
CA LEU A 395 -18.60 -12.20 -1.84
C LEU A 395 -17.06 -12.19 -1.74
N LEU A 396 -16.41 -11.03 -1.61
CA LEU A 396 -14.95 -10.98 -1.40
C LEU A 396 -14.57 -11.63 -0.07
N GLU A 397 -15.37 -11.45 0.99
CA GLU A 397 -15.22 -12.16 2.26
C GLU A 397 -15.39 -13.68 2.08
N GLU A 398 -16.42 -14.13 1.37
CA GLU A 398 -16.63 -15.56 1.09
C GLU A 398 -15.44 -16.18 0.33
N ILE A 399 -14.89 -15.48 -0.67
CA ILE A 399 -13.69 -15.94 -1.40
C ILE A 399 -12.46 -15.92 -0.49
N ALA A 400 -12.33 -14.89 0.36
CA ALA A 400 -11.21 -14.72 1.28
C ALA A 400 -11.13 -15.83 2.33
N HIS A 401 -12.28 -16.34 2.78
CA HIS A 401 -12.38 -17.39 3.79
C HIS A 401 -12.53 -18.80 3.20
N ALA A 402 -12.67 -18.91 1.88
CA ALA A 402 -12.84 -20.20 1.19
C ALA A 402 -11.70 -21.19 1.54
N ALA A 403 -12.11 -22.32 2.11
CA ALA A 403 -11.25 -23.36 2.67
C ALA A 403 -10.15 -22.80 3.59
N GLU A 404 -10.56 -22.01 4.59
CA GLU A 404 -9.68 -21.39 5.59
C GLU A 404 -8.69 -20.38 4.95
N GLY A 405 -9.16 -19.72 3.89
CA GLY A 405 -8.42 -18.75 3.11
C GLY A 405 -7.27 -19.32 2.27
N ARG A 406 -7.21 -20.65 2.09
CA ARG A 406 -6.29 -21.27 1.14
C ARG A 406 -6.57 -20.81 -0.30
N LEU A 407 -7.84 -20.60 -0.67
CA LEU A 407 -8.18 -20.17 -2.04
C LEU A 407 -7.58 -18.81 -2.38
N ALA A 408 -7.75 -17.82 -1.50
CA ALA A 408 -7.23 -16.47 -1.71
C ALA A 408 -5.70 -16.40 -1.74
N ARG A 409 -5.01 -17.43 -1.20
CA ARG A 409 -3.55 -17.57 -1.24
C ARG A 409 -3.05 -18.35 -2.45
N GLU A 410 -3.92 -19.09 -3.15
CA GLU A 410 -3.57 -19.91 -4.31
C GLU A 410 -3.13 -19.01 -5.49
N PRO A 411 -1.83 -19.00 -5.87
CA PRO A 411 -1.32 -18.05 -6.84
C PRO A 411 -1.93 -18.20 -8.23
N ARG A 412 -2.25 -19.44 -8.65
CA ARG A 412 -2.86 -19.71 -9.96
C ARG A 412 -4.26 -19.15 -10.04
N PHE A 413 -5.07 -19.41 -9.02
CA PHE A 413 -6.41 -18.84 -8.88
C PHE A 413 -6.37 -17.30 -8.89
N ARG A 414 -5.49 -16.69 -8.09
CA ARG A 414 -5.34 -15.21 -8.04
C ARG A 414 -4.90 -14.60 -9.37
N ALA A 415 -3.97 -15.25 -10.09
CA ALA A 415 -3.53 -14.79 -11.40
C ALA A 415 -4.67 -14.88 -12.43
N TRP A 416 -5.40 -16.01 -12.46
CA TRP A 416 -6.55 -16.20 -13.32
C TRP A 416 -7.67 -15.20 -13.02
N LEU A 417 -8.03 -15.01 -11.75
CA LEU A 417 -9.11 -14.11 -11.33
C LEU A 417 -8.86 -12.65 -11.74
N ARG A 418 -7.61 -12.17 -11.59
CA ARG A 418 -7.21 -10.84 -12.09
C ARG A 418 -7.36 -10.72 -13.60
N ALA A 419 -6.97 -11.75 -14.34
CA ALA A 419 -7.11 -11.77 -15.79
C ALA A 419 -8.58 -11.74 -16.22
N GLU A 420 -9.45 -12.48 -15.54
CA GLU A 420 -10.90 -12.47 -15.74
C GLU A 420 -11.52 -11.10 -15.49
N TRP A 421 -11.23 -10.48 -14.34
CA TRP A 421 -11.72 -9.14 -14.02
C TRP A 421 -11.23 -8.09 -15.02
N THR A 422 -9.96 -8.16 -15.44
CA THR A 422 -9.39 -7.27 -16.46
C THR A 422 -10.09 -7.45 -17.81
N ALA A 423 -10.23 -8.70 -18.27
CA ALA A 423 -10.87 -9.03 -19.55
C ALA A 423 -12.33 -8.57 -19.58
N TRP A 424 -13.06 -8.84 -18.49
CA TRP A 424 -14.43 -8.38 -18.32
C TRP A 424 -14.53 -6.85 -18.37
N ALA A 425 -13.67 -6.12 -17.64
CA ALA A 425 -13.69 -4.66 -17.59
C ALA A 425 -13.44 -4.07 -18.98
N ARG A 426 -12.40 -4.54 -19.68
CA ARG A 426 -12.09 -4.10 -21.05
C ARG A 426 -13.24 -4.38 -22.02
N GLN A 427 -13.83 -5.58 -21.98
CA GLN A 427 -14.96 -5.92 -22.85
C GLN A 427 -16.14 -4.98 -22.59
N ARG A 428 -16.41 -4.67 -21.32
CA ARG A 428 -17.50 -3.82 -20.88
C ARG A 428 -17.30 -2.36 -21.30
N TYR A 429 -16.12 -1.80 -21.08
CA TYR A 429 -15.80 -0.42 -21.47
C TYR A 429 -15.86 -0.22 -22.99
N ARG A 430 -15.38 -1.19 -23.77
CA ARG A 430 -15.54 -1.20 -25.23
C ARG A 430 -17.01 -1.30 -25.66
N ARG A 431 -17.83 -2.08 -24.95
CA ARG A 431 -19.28 -2.17 -25.21
C ARG A 431 -19.98 -0.84 -24.94
N VAL A 432 -19.65 -0.17 -23.83
CA VAL A 432 -20.16 1.17 -23.51
C VAL A 432 -19.81 2.15 -24.62
N THR A 433 -18.56 2.15 -25.08
CA THR A 433 -18.09 2.98 -26.20
C THR A 433 -18.96 2.76 -27.45
N ARG A 434 -19.12 1.51 -27.90
CA ARG A 434 -19.95 1.18 -29.09
C ARG A 434 -21.41 1.59 -28.93
N THR A 435 -21.98 1.38 -27.74
CA THR A 435 -23.39 1.71 -27.47
C THR A 435 -23.60 3.22 -27.50
N ALA A 436 -22.66 3.98 -26.92
CA ALA A 436 -22.74 5.44 -26.85
C ALA A 436 -22.54 6.12 -28.22
N THR A 437 -21.78 5.51 -29.13
CA THR A 437 -21.64 6.00 -30.52
C THR A 437 -22.78 5.58 -31.45
N GLY A 438 -23.76 4.81 -30.95
CA GLY A 438 -24.86 4.30 -31.77
C GLY A 438 -24.45 3.19 -32.75
N TRP A 439 -23.24 2.63 -32.61
CA TRP A 439 -22.83 1.44 -33.35
C TRP A 439 -23.60 0.23 -32.84
N LYS A 440 -24.56 -0.24 -33.65
CA LYS A 440 -25.17 -1.56 -33.45
C LYS A 440 -24.10 -2.63 -33.70
N PRO A 441 -24.04 -3.68 -32.84
CA PRO A 441 -23.02 -4.70 -32.89
C PRO A 441 -23.02 -5.49 -34.20
#